data_AF-A0A955T415-F1
#
_entry.id   AF-A0A955T415-F1
#
_cell.length_a   1.000
_cell.length_b   1.000
_cell.length_c   1.000
_cell.angle_alpha   90.00
_cell.angle_beta   90.00
_cell.angle_gamma   90.00
#
_symmetry.space_group_name_H-M   'P 1'
#
loop_
_entity.id
_entity.type
_entity.pdbx_description
1 polymer ?
#
loop_
_entity_poly.entity_id
_entity_poly.type
_entity_poly.pdbx_seq_one_letter_code
_entity_poly.pdbx_strand_id
1 'polypeptide(L)'
;MPRATVVINVVGLSSSLFGERTPNLNRFIGEEYLRRIEPVLPAVTCSVQSSMVTGLHPREHGIVGNGWYNREMAEIQFWKQSNHLVKGEKVWEAARNRDSSVTCSKMFWWYNMYSSADLSVTPRPIYKADGRKLPDCYSHPSELRDRLQAELGTFPLF
;
A
#
# COMPACT_ATOMS: atom_id res chain seq x y z
N MET A 1 -15.02 10.97 -18.67
CA MET A 1 -14.07 9.97 -18.14
C MET A 1 -13.45 10.54 -16.88
N PRO A 2 -13.35 9.75 -15.80
CA PRO A 2 -12.67 10.20 -14.58
C PRO A 2 -11.22 10.60 -14.87
N ARG A 3 -10.74 11.67 -14.22
CA ARG A 3 -9.34 12.09 -14.34
C ARG A 3 -8.45 11.06 -13.65
N ALA A 4 -7.53 10.47 -14.42
CA ALA A 4 -6.52 9.57 -13.87
C ALA A 4 -5.73 10.29 -12.76
N THR A 5 -5.72 9.69 -11.57
CA THR A 5 -5.04 10.22 -10.38
C THR A 5 -4.10 9.17 -9.85
N VAL A 6 -2.83 9.55 -9.64
CA VAL A 6 -1.80 8.66 -9.10
C VAL A 6 -1.40 9.16 -7.72
N VAL A 7 -1.43 8.28 -6.73
CA VAL A 7 -0.92 8.56 -5.38
C VAL A 7 0.36 7.76 -5.18
N ILE A 8 1.49 8.46 -5.10
CA ILE A 8 2.79 7.86 -4.81
C ILE A 8 3.07 8.02 -3.32
N ASN A 9 3.17 6.90 -2.62
CA ASN A 9 3.50 6.86 -1.21
C ASN A 9 4.98 6.53 -1.02
N VAL A 10 5.73 7.52 -0.56
CA VAL A 10 7.16 7.41 -0.25
C VAL A 10 7.31 7.37 1.27
N VAL A 11 7.52 6.17 1.81
CA VAL A 11 7.62 5.96 3.26
C VAL A 11 8.79 6.76 3.84
N GLY A 12 8.53 7.55 4.88
CA GLY A 12 9.55 8.35 5.55
C GLY A 12 9.98 9.62 4.80
N LEU A 13 9.29 9.99 3.70
CA LEU A 13 9.59 11.24 3.01
C LEU A 13 9.29 12.45 3.90
N SER A 14 10.33 13.24 4.15
CA SER A 14 10.27 14.51 4.87
C SER A 14 10.86 15.60 4.00
N SER A 15 10.39 16.84 4.16
CA SER A 15 10.97 17.99 3.45
C SER A 15 12.45 18.21 3.76
N SER A 16 12.96 17.67 4.88
CA SER A 16 14.39 17.70 5.21
C SER A 16 15.27 16.84 4.29
N LEU A 17 14.68 15.95 3.48
CA LEU A 17 15.39 15.11 2.53
C LEU A 17 15.54 15.79 1.15
N PHE A 18 14.89 16.93 0.94
CA PHE A 18 14.95 17.65 -0.33
C PHE A 18 16.26 18.42 -0.47
N GLY A 19 16.83 18.44 -1.68
CA GLY A 19 18.08 19.12 -1.98
C GLY A 19 18.57 18.80 -3.39
N GLU A 20 19.83 19.08 -3.70
CA GLU A 20 20.39 18.95 -5.06
C GLU A 20 20.21 17.53 -5.67
N ARG A 21 20.16 16.50 -4.83
CA ARG A 21 19.98 15.10 -5.25
C ARG A 21 18.52 14.69 -5.50
N THR A 22 17.56 15.59 -5.30
CA THR A 22 16.13 15.36 -5.56
C THR A 22 15.58 16.32 -6.63
N PRO A 23 16.22 16.47 -7.81
CA PRO A 23 15.91 17.56 -8.74
C PRO A 23 14.47 17.50 -9.28
N ASN A 24 13.92 16.29 -9.49
CA ASN A 24 12.55 16.13 -9.97
C ASN A 24 11.50 16.51 -8.90
N LEU A 25 11.75 16.19 -7.63
CA LEU A 25 10.87 16.60 -6.53
C LEU A 25 10.95 18.12 -6.30
N ASN A 26 12.15 18.69 -6.38
CA ASN A 26 12.33 20.14 -6.24
C ASN A 26 11.60 20.90 -7.34
N ARG A 27 11.69 20.43 -8.60
CA ARG A 27 10.95 21.01 -9.72
C ARG A 27 9.44 20.91 -9.49
N PHE A 28 8.94 19.73 -9.15
CA PHE A 28 7.51 19.51 -8.90
C PHE A 28 6.98 20.44 -7.80
N ILE A 29 7.71 20.60 -6.69
CA ILE A 29 7.32 21.50 -5.59
C ILE A 29 7.43 22.99 -5.99
N GLY A 30 8.34 23.34 -6.89
CA GLY A 30 8.45 24.72 -7.38
C GLY A 30 7.31 25.13 -8.33
N GLU A 31 6.71 24.15 -9.02
CA GLU A 31 5.59 24.35 -9.95
C GLU A 31 4.23 24.15 -9.26
N GLU A 32 4.17 23.31 -8.22
CA GLU A 32 2.95 22.92 -7.51
C GLU A 32 3.00 23.33 -6.03
N TYR A 33 2.10 22.79 -5.20
CA TYR A 33 2.05 23.08 -3.77
C TYR A 33 2.67 21.96 -2.92
N LEU A 34 3.39 22.37 -1.88
CA LEU A 34 3.84 21.48 -0.81
C LEU A 34 2.96 21.68 0.44
N ARG A 35 2.34 20.61 0.91
CA ARG A 35 1.59 20.61 2.17
C ARG A 35 2.08 19.52 3.11
N ARG A 36 2.30 19.90 4.37
CA ARG A 36 2.60 18.94 5.44
C ARG A 36 1.30 18.28 5.90
N ILE A 37 1.32 16.96 5.97
CA ILE A 37 0.22 16.15 6.50
C ILE A 37 0.58 15.74 7.91
N GLU A 38 -0.30 16.04 8.86
CA GLU A 38 -0.17 15.49 10.22
C GLU A 38 -0.56 14.01 10.20
N PRO A 39 0.34 13.08 10.57
CA PRO A 39 0.02 11.66 10.56
C PRO A 39 -0.88 11.30 11.75
N VAL A 40 -1.60 10.20 11.62
CA VAL A 40 -2.27 9.57 12.78
C VAL A 40 -1.25 9.05 13.80
N LEU A 41 -1.69 8.89 15.05
CA LEU A 41 -0.92 8.19 16.08
C LEU A 41 -1.46 6.75 16.29
N PRO A 42 -0.61 5.71 16.25
CA PRO A 42 0.84 5.74 16.04
C PRO A 42 1.24 6.00 14.58
N ALA A 43 2.29 6.80 14.37
CA ALA A 43 2.77 7.21 13.06
C ALA A 43 3.71 6.16 12.41
N VAL A 44 3.23 4.93 12.29
CA VAL A 44 3.94 3.82 11.63
C VAL A 44 3.24 3.40 10.34
N THR A 45 3.97 2.73 9.45
CA THR A 45 3.55 2.42 8.07
C THR A 45 2.12 1.88 7.96
N CYS A 46 1.79 0.83 8.73
CA CYS A 46 0.51 0.12 8.60
C CYS A 46 -0.68 0.97 9.04
N SER A 47 -0.58 1.70 10.14
CA SER A 47 -1.64 2.57 10.65
C SER A 47 -1.82 3.77 9.72
N VAL A 48 -0.73 4.47 9.38
CA VAL A 48 -0.78 5.67 8.53
C VAL A 48 -1.34 5.37 7.15
N GLN A 49 -0.87 4.30 6.48
CA GLN A 49 -1.38 3.94 5.16
C GLN A 49 -2.86 3.52 5.21
N SER A 50 -3.28 2.82 6.27
CA SER A 50 -4.69 2.45 6.45
C SER A 50 -5.58 3.68 6.62
N SER A 51 -5.13 4.67 7.39
CA SER A 51 -5.84 5.95 7.53
C SER A 51 -5.89 6.73 6.21
N MET A 52 -4.80 6.75 5.43
CA MET A 52 -4.79 7.41 4.11
C MET A 52 -5.85 6.84 3.16
N VAL A 53 -6.02 5.51 3.13
CA VAL A 53 -6.94 4.86 2.19
C VAL A 53 -8.37 4.71 2.71
N THR A 54 -8.65 5.07 3.96
CA THR A 54 -10.00 4.99 4.56
C THR A 54 -10.54 6.34 5.02
N GLY A 55 -9.67 7.32 5.29
CA GLY A 55 -10.02 8.55 5.99
C GLY A 55 -10.32 8.36 7.48
N LEU A 56 -10.11 7.17 8.04
CA LEU A 56 -10.46 6.82 9.42
C LEU A 56 -9.23 6.84 10.35
N HIS A 57 -9.46 6.95 11.66
CA HIS A 57 -8.41 6.77 12.67
C HIS A 57 -8.14 5.29 12.98
N PRO A 58 -6.98 4.94 13.57
CA PRO A 58 -6.64 3.57 13.97
C PRO A 58 -7.70 2.83 14.80
N ARG A 59 -8.43 3.57 15.66
CA ARG A 59 -9.52 3.02 16.47
C ARG A 59 -10.72 2.52 15.64
N GLU A 60 -10.89 3.04 14.42
CA GLU A 60 -12.02 2.76 13.55
C GLU A 60 -11.66 1.72 12.49
N HIS A 61 -10.55 1.93 11.74
CA HIS A 61 -10.10 0.95 10.74
C HIS A 61 -9.40 -0.27 11.34
N GLY A 62 -9.09 -0.26 12.65
CA GLY A 62 -8.59 -1.40 13.42
C GLY A 62 -7.10 -1.71 13.28
N ILE A 63 -6.35 -0.93 12.48
CA ILE A 63 -4.91 -1.14 12.29
C ILE A 63 -4.13 -0.19 13.20
N VAL A 64 -3.64 -0.72 14.32
CA VAL A 64 -3.00 0.05 15.39
C VAL A 64 -1.48 0.04 15.35
N GLY A 65 -0.87 -0.59 14.35
CA GLY A 65 0.58 -0.61 14.21
C GLY A 65 1.06 -1.59 13.14
N ASN A 66 2.38 -1.71 12.98
CA ASN A 66 2.99 -2.68 12.06
C ASN A 66 2.90 -4.13 12.59
N GLY A 67 2.60 -4.28 13.87
CA GLY A 67 2.26 -5.55 14.48
C GLY A 67 1.66 -5.35 15.87
N TRP A 68 0.97 -6.38 16.34
CA TRP A 68 0.33 -6.40 17.65
C TRP A 68 0.14 -7.85 18.12
N TYR A 69 -0.15 -8.01 19.41
CA TYR A 69 -0.55 -9.29 19.97
C TYR A 69 -2.01 -9.58 19.63
N ASN A 70 -2.24 -10.61 18.81
CA ASN A 70 -3.57 -11.13 18.52
C ASN A 70 -4.00 -12.05 19.67
N ARG A 71 -4.97 -11.60 20.47
CA ARG A 71 -5.43 -12.32 21.67
C ARG A 71 -6.18 -13.61 21.35
N GLU A 72 -6.91 -13.65 20.23
CA GLU A 72 -7.67 -14.84 19.83
C GLU A 72 -6.74 -15.99 19.45
N MET A 73 -5.60 -15.66 18.80
CA MET A 73 -4.60 -16.63 18.38
C MET A 73 -3.48 -16.82 19.41
N ALA A 74 -3.41 -15.97 20.43
CA ALA A 74 -2.29 -15.87 21.36
C ALA A 74 -0.92 -15.67 20.67
N GLU A 75 -0.90 -14.94 19.56
CA GLU A 75 0.29 -14.76 18.71
C GLU A 75 0.69 -13.29 18.56
N ILE A 76 1.99 -13.02 18.50
CA ILE A 76 2.49 -11.74 18.01
C ILE A 76 2.48 -11.76 16.48
N GLN A 77 1.77 -10.80 15.88
CA GLN A 77 1.55 -10.75 14.45
C GLN A 77 2.18 -9.47 13.88
N PHE A 78 3.11 -9.62 12.94
CA PHE A 78 3.76 -8.50 12.25
C PHE A 78 3.48 -8.52 10.75
N TRP A 79 3.38 -7.33 10.16
CA TRP A 79 3.36 -7.10 8.72
C TRP A 79 2.31 -7.93 7.97
N LYS A 80 1.12 -8.10 8.58
CA LYS A 80 0.00 -8.80 7.94
C LYS A 80 -0.43 -8.05 6.67
N GLN A 81 -0.88 -8.81 5.67
CA GLN A 81 -1.15 -8.29 4.32
C GLN A 81 -2.61 -8.39 3.88
N SER A 82 -3.46 -9.10 4.63
CA SER A 82 -4.88 -9.26 4.28
C SER A 82 -5.64 -7.95 4.40
N ASN A 83 -6.24 -7.47 3.30
CA ASN A 83 -7.02 -6.23 3.30
C ASN A 83 -8.26 -6.30 4.20
N HIS A 84 -8.82 -7.50 4.43
CA HIS A 84 -9.94 -7.73 5.33
C HIS A 84 -9.69 -7.29 6.78
N LEU A 85 -8.43 -7.13 7.20
CA LEU A 85 -8.09 -6.61 8.52
C LEU A 85 -8.37 -5.11 8.64
N VAL A 86 -8.36 -4.38 7.52
CA VAL A 86 -8.60 -2.94 7.48
C VAL A 86 -10.10 -2.70 7.36
N LYS A 87 -10.72 -2.21 8.43
CA LYS A 87 -12.16 -1.89 8.44
C LYS A 87 -12.45 -0.56 7.72
N GLY A 88 -13.72 -0.33 7.39
CA GLY A 88 -14.20 0.89 6.72
C GLY A 88 -14.10 0.86 5.20
N GLU A 89 -14.85 1.75 4.55
CA GLU A 89 -14.83 1.94 3.09
C GLU A 89 -13.45 2.45 2.63
N LYS A 90 -12.96 1.93 1.51
CA LYS A 90 -11.71 2.36 0.88
C LYS A 90 -11.96 3.47 -0.14
N VAL A 91 -10.97 4.35 -0.37
CA VAL A 91 -11.14 5.47 -1.31
C VAL A 91 -11.58 5.04 -2.71
N TRP A 92 -11.14 3.87 -3.18
CA TRP A 92 -11.53 3.35 -4.49
C TRP A 92 -12.93 2.74 -4.49
N GLU A 93 -13.40 2.19 -3.37
CA GLU A 93 -14.79 1.74 -3.21
C GLU A 93 -15.72 2.95 -3.23
N ALA A 94 -15.39 3.99 -2.46
CA ALA A 94 -16.12 5.25 -2.45
C ALA A 94 -16.17 5.92 -3.84
N ALA A 95 -15.06 5.88 -4.58
CA ALA A 95 -15.01 6.41 -5.93
C ALA A 95 -15.90 5.60 -6.89
N ARG A 96 -15.86 4.27 -6.81
CA ARG A 96 -16.69 3.38 -7.63
C ARG A 96 -18.18 3.50 -7.33
N ASN A 97 -18.54 3.77 -6.06
CA ASN A 97 -19.91 4.05 -5.64
C ASN A 97 -20.46 5.36 -6.25
N ARG A 98 -19.58 6.34 -6.52
CA ARG A 98 -19.95 7.61 -7.18
C ARG A 98 -19.98 7.50 -8.70
N ASP A 99 -19.06 6.75 -9.26
CA ASP A 99 -18.94 6.49 -10.70
C ASP A 99 -18.43 5.08 -10.93
N SER A 100 -19.32 4.20 -11.41
CA SER A 100 -19.01 2.77 -11.63
C SER A 100 -17.97 2.54 -12.72
N SER A 101 -17.61 3.55 -13.52
CA SER A 101 -16.53 3.46 -14.51
C SER A 101 -15.13 3.63 -13.93
N VAL A 102 -15.01 4.07 -12.66
CA VAL A 102 -13.71 4.22 -12.00
C VAL A 102 -13.07 2.86 -11.77
N THR A 103 -11.81 2.74 -12.16
CA THR A 103 -10.93 1.60 -11.85
C THR A 103 -9.79 2.05 -10.94
N CYS A 104 -9.24 1.10 -10.18
CA CYS A 104 -8.15 1.32 -9.25
C CYS A 104 -7.05 0.26 -9.41
N SER A 105 -5.82 0.75 -9.45
CA SER A 105 -4.60 -0.07 -9.38
C SER A 105 -3.88 0.25 -8.07
N LYS A 106 -3.77 -0.74 -7.18
CA LYS A 106 -3.08 -0.64 -5.89
C LYS A 106 -1.75 -1.41 -5.96
N MET A 107 -0.64 -0.70 -6.06
CA MET A 107 0.68 -1.31 -6.26
C MET A 107 1.59 -1.09 -5.04
N PHE A 108 1.99 -2.19 -4.39
CA PHE A 108 2.95 -2.24 -3.27
C PHE A 108 2.59 -1.47 -1.99
N TRP A 109 1.36 -0.93 -1.90
CA TRP A 109 0.79 -0.41 -0.65
C TRP A 109 0.54 -1.54 0.35
N TRP A 110 0.55 -1.24 1.65
CA TRP A 110 0.27 -2.25 2.66
C TRP A 110 -1.19 -2.72 2.67
N TYR A 111 -1.41 -3.90 3.23
CA TYR A 111 -2.71 -4.60 3.24
C TYR A 111 -3.29 -4.74 1.83
N ASN A 112 -2.47 -5.20 0.88
CA ASN A 112 -2.90 -5.27 -0.52
C ASN A 112 -3.55 -6.61 -0.91
N MET A 113 -3.21 -7.67 -0.18
CA MET A 113 -3.72 -8.99 -0.50
C MET A 113 -5.23 -9.03 -0.29
N TYR A 114 -5.95 -9.54 -1.28
CA TYR A 114 -7.41 -9.61 -1.26
C TYR A 114 -8.08 -8.23 -1.11
N SER A 115 -7.47 -7.17 -1.65
CA SER A 115 -8.12 -5.87 -1.75
C SER A 115 -9.19 -5.86 -2.85
N SER A 116 -10.16 -4.96 -2.74
CA SER A 116 -11.23 -4.72 -3.74
C SER A 116 -10.78 -3.81 -4.91
N ALA A 117 -9.47 -3.56 -5.05
CA ALA A 117 -8.92 -2.86 -6.20
C ALA A 117 -8.92 -3.78 -7.43
N ASP A 118 -9.15 -3.21 -8.62
CA ASP A 118 -9.24 -3.97 -9.87
C ASP A 118 -7.92 -4.63 -10.24
N LEU A 119 -6.81 -3.94 -9.95
CA LEU A 119 -5.45 -4.45 -10.09
C LEU A 119 -4.71 -4.30 -8.77
N SER A 120 -4.00 -5.34 -8.34
CA SER A 120 -3.15 -5.30 -7.16
C SER A 120 -1.87 -6.09 -7.36
N VAL A 121 -0.74 -5.56 -6.87
CA VAL A 121 0.52 -6.30 -6.74
C VAL A 121 1.17 -5.96 -5.41
N THR A 122 1.71 -6.96 -4.71
CA THR A 122 2.45 -6.76 -3.45
C THR A 122 3.52 -7.82 -3.27
N PRO A 123 4.61 -7.56 -2.52
CA PRO A 123 5.63 -8.57 -2.28
C PRO A 123 5.04 -9.74 -1.48
N ARG A 124 5.38 -10.97 -1.88
CA ARG A 124 4.93 -12.19 -1.22
C ARG A 124 5.98 -13.29 -1.46
N PRO A 125 7.05 -13.37 -0.63
CA PRO A 125 8.03 -14.43 -0.78
C PRO A 125 7.41 -15.82 -0.65
N ILE A 126 7.95 -16.79 -1.39
CA ILE A 126 7.61 -18.21 -1.22
C ILE A 126 8.57 -18.80 -0.19
N TYR A 127 8.02 -19.38 0.87
CA TYR A 127 8.77 -20.15 1.87
C TYR A 127 8.64 -21.63 1.56
N LYS A 128 9.75 -22.26 1.20
CA LYS A 128 9.80 -23.68 0.87
C LYS A 128 10.04 -24.52 2.12
N ALA A 129 9.63 -25.79 2.07
CA ALA A 129 9.84 -26.75 3.15
C ALA A 129 11.33 -26.99 3.46
N ASP A 130 12.21 -26.78 2.47
CA ASP A 130 13.67 -26.85 2.61
C ASP A 130 14.31 -25.57 3.21
N GLY A 131 13.49 -24.66 3.74
CA GLY A 131 13.94 -23.41 4.36
C GLY A 131 14.32 -22.31 3.38
N ARG A 132 14.29 -22.56 2.06
CA ARG A 132 14.54 -21.51 1.06
C ARG A 132 13.42 -20.47 1.07
N LYS A 133 13.82 -19.23 0.83
CA LYS A 133 12.93 -18.10 0.61
C LYS A 133 13.14 -17.61 -0.81
N LEU A 134 12.15 -17.80 -1.67
CA LEU A 134 12.23 -17.31 -3.04
C LEU A 134 11.58 -15.93 -3.17
N PRO A 135 12.19 -15.03 -3.97
CA PRO A 135 11.54 -13.79 -4.37
C PRO A 135 10.23 -14.11 -5.08
N ASP A 136 9.15 -13.46 -4.67
CA ASP A 136 7.91 -13.51 -5.43
C ASP A 136 6.96 -12.37 -5.03
N CYS A 137 5.89 -12.22 -5.80
CA CYS A 137 4.81 -11.29 -5.56
C CYS A 137 3.44 -11.98 -5.61
N TYR A 138 2.48 -11.38 -4.91
CA TYR A 138 1.07 -11.68 -5.06
C TYR A 138 0.47 -10.65 -6.01
N SER A 139 -0.36 -11.09 -6.96
CA SER A 139 -1.14 -10.20 -7.81
C SER A 139 -2.64 -10.54 -7.83
N HIS A 140 -3.44 -9.53 -8.14
CA HIS A 140 -4.83 -9.68 -8.57
C HIS A 140 -5.02 -8.87 -9.85
N PRO A 141 -5.55 -9.46 -10.94
CA PRO A 141 -5.78 -10.89 -11.13
C PRO A 141 -4.46 -11.70 -11.08
N SER A 142 -4.52 -13.03 -10.95
CA SER A 142 -3.35 -13.90 -10.77
C SER A 142 -2.38 -13.83 -11.96
N GLU A 143 -2.92 -13.73 -13.17
CA GLU A 143 -2.15 -13.74 -14.42
C GLU A 143 -1.33 -12.46 -14.60
N LEU A 144 -1.64 -11.40 -13.83
CA LEU A 144 -0.89 -10.15 -13.86
C LEU A 144 0.57 -10.37 -13.42
N ARG A 145 0.81 -11.25 -12.45
CA ARG A 145 2.16 -11.65 -12.02
C ARG A 145 2.97 -12.16 -13.20
N ASP A 146 2.45 -13.12 -13.94
CA ASP A 146 3.19 -13.80 -15.01
C ASP A 146 3.48 -12.83 -16.17
N ARG A 147 2.51 -11.97 -16.50
CA ARG A 147 2.68 -10.90 -17.48
C ARG A 147 3.78 -9.92 -17.06
N LEU A 148 3.73 -9.41 -15.83
CA LEU A 148 4.73 -8.48 -15.32
C LEU A 148 6.12 -9.11 -15.30
N GLN A 149 6.24 -10.39 -14.95
CA GLN A 149 7.54 -11.06 -14.96
C GLN A 149 8.06 -11.36 -16.36
N ALA A 150 7.19 -11.63 -17.33
CA ALA A 150 7.59 -11.78 -18.73
C ALA A 150 8.14 -10.46 -19.30
N GLU A 151 7.56 -9.33 -18.90
CA GLU A 151 7.95 -8.00 -19.40
C GLU A 151 9.14 -7.39 -18.64
N LEU A 152 9.19 -7.54 -17.31
CA LEU A 152 10.13 -6.83 -16.43
C LEU A 152 11.15 -7.76 -15.75
N GLY A 153 11.01 -9.08 -15.90
CA GLY A 153 11.78 -10.08 -15.17
C GLY A 153 11.17 -10.45 -13.81
N THR A 154 11.76 -11.47 -13.18
CA THR A 154 11.32 -11.95 -11.85
C THR A 154 11.33 -10.83 -10.82
N PHE A 155 10.30 -10.78 -9.98
CA PHE A 155 10.17 -9.73 -8.97
C PHE A 155 11.39 -9.70 -8.02
N PRO A 156 12.11 -8.57 -7.91
CA PRO A 156 13.35 -8.49 -7.15
C PRO A 156 13.03 -8.28 -5.67
N LEU A 157 12.86 -9.38 -4.95
CA LEU A 157 12.77 -9.38 -3.50
C LEU A 157 13.97 -10.16 -2.98
N PHE A 158 14.81 -9.52 -2.15
CA PHE A 158 16.20 -9.87 -1.75
C PHE A 158 17.27 -9.29 -2.66
#